data_AF-A0A849VM94-F1
#
_entry.id   AF-A0A849VM94-F1
#
_cell.length_a   1.000
_cell.length_b   1.000
_cell.length_c   1.000
_cell.angle_alpha   90.00
_cell.angle_beta   90.00
_cell.angle_gamma   90.00
#
_symmetry.space_group_name_H-M   'P 1'
#
loop_
_entity.id
_entity.type
_entity.pdbx_description
1 polymer ?
#
loop_
_entity_poly.entity_id
_entity_poly.type
_entity_poly.pdbx_seq_one_letter_code
_entity_poly.pdbx_strand_id
1 'polypeptide(L)'
;MKITNTQKGPRGVNTVNGPVLIEAGETVEVDVYAREKEHIEATQWFEVSGSYKANPEASSTVAPDDALAALKAELADRDSEIARLTAAAQKSDSSRDDLKKQADELGIDYAKNISTDKLKELIDAKLAE
;
A
#
# COMPACT_ATOMS: atom_id res chain seq x y z
N MET A 1 -34.14 -10.63 12.21
CA MET A 1 -34.21 -9.55 13.23
C MET A 1 -35.19 -8.48 12.79
N LYS A 2 -35.78 -7.71 13.71
CA LYS A 2 -36.72 -6.65 13.35
C LYS A 2 -36.05 -5.29 13.45
N ILE A 3 -36.22 -4.48 12.41
CA ILE A 3 -35.64 -3.14 12.30
C ILE A 3 -36.77 -2.16 12.00
N THR A 4 -36.90 -1.14 12.85
CA THR A 4 -37.89 -0.08 12.71
C THR A 4 -37.19 1.25 12.41
N ASN A 5 -37.55 1.92 11.32
CA ASN A 5 -37.00 3.25 11.02
C ASN A 5 -37.68 4.32 11.89
N THR A 6 -36.90 5.00 12.73
CA THR A 6 -37.38 6.05 13.65
C THR A 6 -37.31 7.46 13.06
N GLN A 7 -36.75 7.58 11.84
CA GLN A 7 -36.53 8.85 11.17
C GLN A 7 -37.76 9.28 10.35
N LYS A 8 -37.83 10.58 10.02
CA LYS A 8 -38.93 11.16 9.22
C LYS A 8 -38.93 10.77 7.74
N GLY A 9 -37.82 10.24 7.24
CA GLY A 9 -37.66 9.86 5.83
C GLY A 9 -37.16 8.42 5.69
N PRO A 10 -37.24 7.85 4.48
CA PRO A 10 -36.83 6.47 4.23
C PRO A 10 -35.34 6.29 4.49
N ARG A 11 -34.97 5.15 5.08
CA ARG A 11 -33.58 4.80 5.38
C ARG A 11 -33.25 3.42 4.85
N GLY A 12 -32.07 3.32 4.24
CA GLY A 12 -31.56 2.06 3.71
C GLY A 12 -30.85 1.26 4.81
N VAL A 13 -31.04 -0.06 4.79
CA VAL A 13 -30.30 -1.02 5.60
C VAL A 13 -29.67 -2.06 4.69
N ASN A 14 -28.39 -2.33 4.88
CA ASN A 14 -27.72 -3.42 4.20
C ASN A 14 -28.10 -4.74 4.86
N THR A 15 -28.90 -5.55 4.17
CA THR A 15 -29.31 -6.88 4.65
C THR A 15 -28.47 -7.96 3.97
N VAL A 16 -28.56 -9.19 4.48
CA VAL A 16 -27.93 -10.37 3.88
C VAL A 16 -28.36 -10.58 2.42
N ASN A 17 -29.61 -10.25 2.09
CA ASN A 17 -30.20 -10.45 0.76
C ASN A 17 -30.10 -9.19 -0.12
N GLY A 18 -29.34 -8.17 0.29
CA GLY A 18 -29.18 -6.91 -0.41
C GLY A 18 -29.74 -5.70 0.36
N PRO A 19 -29.61 -4.49 -0.19
CA PRO A 19 -30.12 -3.28 0.46
C PRO A 19 -31.65 -3.28 0.50
N VAL A 20 -32.20 -2.95 1.66
CA VAL A 20 -33.65 -2.77 1.87
C VAL A 20 -33.90 -1.33 2.28
N LEU A 21 -34.85 -0.67 1.62
CA LEU A 21 -35.31 0.65 2.01
C LEU A 21 -36.50 0.49 2.96
N ILE A 22 -36.44 1.15 4.12
CA ILE A 22 -37.48 1.10 5.15
C ILE A 22 -38.09 2.50 5.25
N GLU A 23 -39.39 2.60 5.05
CA GLU A 23 -40.13 3.86 5.14
C GLU A 23 -40.18 4.39 6.58
N ALA A 24 -40.52 5.67 6.74
CA ALA A 24 -40.60 6.30 8.06
C ALA A 24 -41.62 5.58 8.96
N GLY A 25 -41.18 5.08 10.12
CA GLY A 25 -42.02 4.33 11.06
C GLY A 25 -42.30 2.87 10.66
N GLU A 26 -41.86 2.43 9.48
CA GLU A 26 -42.02 1.05 9.04
C GLU A 26 -41.11 0.11 9.84
N THR A 27 -41.63 -1.07 10.16
CA THR A 27 -40.88 -2.17 10.77
C THR A 27 -40.77 -3.30 9.78
N VAL A 28 -39.54 -3.73 9.47
CA VAL A 28 -39.27 -4.87 8.59
C VAL A 28 -38.55 -5.98 9.35
N GLU A 29 -38.82 -7.22 8.95
CA GLU A 29 -38.08 -8.38 9.41
C GLU A 29 -37.05 -8.79 8.36
N VAL A 30 -35.78 -8.60 8.69
CA VAL A 30 -34.66 -8.82 7.77
C VAL A 30 -33.52 -9.52 8.49
N ASP A 31 -32.61 -10.11 7.72
CA ASP A 31 -31.37 -10.62 8.24
C ASP A 31 -30.26 -9.61 7.99
N VAL A 32 -29.50 -9.27 9.03
CA VAL A 32 -28.34 -8.38 8.92
C VAL A 32 -27.14 -9.05 9.53
N TYR A 33 -25.98 -8.90 8.88
CA TYR A 33 -24.73 -9.44 9.36
C TYR A 33 -24.15 -8.65 10.54
N ALA A 34 -23.44 -9.32 11.43
CA ALA A 34 -22.87 -8.74 12.64
C ALA A 34 -21.89 -7.59 12.37
N ARG A 35 -21.21 -7.57 11.21
CA ARG A 35 -20.36 -6.44 10.81
C ARG A 35 -21.10 -5.10 10.66
N GLU A 36 -22.40 -5.13 10.38
CA GLU A 36 -23.19 -3.90 10.24
C GLU A 36 -23.68 -3.37 11.59
N LYS A 37 -23.53 -4.13 12.68
CA LYS A 37 -24.06 -3.79 14.01
C LYS A 37 -23.58 -2.41 14.46
N GLU A 38 -22.27 -2.19 14.44
CA GLU A 38 -21.68 -0.94 14.91
C GLU A 38 -22.21 0.27 14.12
N HIS A 39 -22.33 0.14 12.80
CA HIS A 39 -22.86 1.22 11.96
C HIS A 39 -24.35 1.49 12.20
N ILE A 40 -25.17 0.45 12.27
CA ILE A 40 -26.61 0.58 12.48
C ILE A 40 -26.90 1.20 13.85
N GLU A 41 -26.28 0.68 14.91
CA GLU A 41 -26.51 1.16 16.28
C GLU A 41 -25.94 2.57 16.50
N ALA A 42 -24.76 2.89 15.94
CA ALA A 42 -24.15 4.22 16.09
C ALA A 42 -24.98 5.34 15.45
N THR A 43 -25.70 5.06 14.37
CA THR A 43 -26.51 6.08 13.69
C THR A 43 -27.79 6.45 14.45
N GLN A 44 -28.28 5.56 15.32
CA GLN A 44 -29.56 5.70 16.03
C GLN A 44 -30.76 5.98 15.10
N TRP A 45 -30.66 5.64 13.81
CA TRP A 45 -31.75 5.79 12.86
C TRP A 45 -32.81 4.70 12.97
N PHE A 46 -32.46 3.61 13.64
CA PHE A 46 -33.30 2.43 13.73
C PHE A 46 -33.44 1.96 15.17
N GLU A 47 -34.64 1.50 15.51
CA GLU A 47 -34.84 0.63 16.66
C GLU A 47 -34.66 -0.82 16.19
N VAL A 48 -33.82 -1.56 16.88
CA VAL A 48 -33.39 -2.90 16.47
C VAL A 48 -33.73 -3.91 17.55
N SER A 49 -34.38 -5.01 17.18
CA SER A 49 -34.66 -6.13 18.08
C SER A 49 -34.33 -7.49 17.46
N GLY A 50 -33.78 -8.38 18.28
CA GLY A 50 -33.27 -9.70 17.85
C GLY A 50 -31.75 -9.72 17.71
N SER A 51 -31.25 -10.72 16.99
CA SER A 51 -29.81 -10.98 16.87
C SER A 51 -29.33 -10.84 15.42
N TYR A 52 -28.12 -10.32 15.26
CA TYR A 52 -27.40 -10.27 13.99
C TYR A 52 -26.94 -11.66 13.57
N LYS A 53 -26.88 -11.92 12.26
CA LYS A 53 -26.27 -13.13 11.71
C LYS A 53 -24.75 -13.04 11.80
N ALA A 54 -24.09 -14.15 12.14
CA ALA A 54 -22.64 -14.23 12.06
C ALA A 54 -22.18 -13.86 10.64
N ASN A 55 -21.08 -13.12 10.54
CA ASN A 55 -20.46 -12.87 9.24
C ASN A 55 -20.04 -14.22 8.66
N PRO A 56 -20.28 -14.50 7.36
CA PRO A 56 -19.54 -15.58 6.72
C PRO A 56 -18.06 -15.27 6.91
N GLU A 57 -17.24 -16.29 7.17
CA GLU A 57 -15.81 -16.11 7.28
C GLU A 57 -15.30 -15.52 5.96
N ALA A 58 -15.13 -14.21 5.93
CA ALA A 58 -14.25 -13.59 4.97
C ALA A 58 -12.88 -14.15 5.31
N SER A 59 -12.33 -14.97 4.41
CA SER A 59 -11.00 -15.55 4.49
C SER A 59 -9.95 -14.44 4.55
N SER A 60 -9.77 -13.87 5.73
CA SER A 60 -8.60 -13.09 6.11
C SER A 60 -7.97 -13.87 7.27
N THR A 61 -7.34 -14.99 6.95
CA THR A 61 -6.59 -15.84 7.90
C THR A 61 -5.23 -15.25 8.27
N VAL A 62 -5.02 -13.95 8.05
CA VAL A 62 -3.86 -13.21 8.54
C VAL A 62 -4.40 -12.19 9.53
N ALA A 63 -3.97 -12.33 10.79
CA ALA A 63 -4.28 -11.32 11.78
C ALA A 63 -3.80 -9.96 11.26
N PRO A 64 -4.48 -8.85 11.60
CA PRO A 64 -4.07 -7.51 11.17
C PRO A 64 -2.58 -7.22 11.44
N ASP A 65 -2.04 -7.80 12.51
CA ASP A 65 -0.63 -7.70 12.90
C ASP A 65 0.31 -8.45 11.95
N ASP A 66 -0.10 -9.62 11.43
CA ASP A 66 0.69 -10.39 10.46
C ASP A 66 0.75 -9.68 9.10
N ALA A 67 -0.37 -9.08 8.68
CA ALA A 67 -0.43 -8.28 7.46
C ALA A 67 0.45 -7.02 7.56
N LEU A 68 0.46 -6.37 8.73
CA LEU A 68 1.31 -5.21 8.98
C LEU A 68 2.79 -5.58 8.99
N ALA A 69 3.14 -6.72 9.58
CA ALA A 69 4.52 -7.22 9.59
C ALA A 69 5.01 -7.54 8.17
N ALA A 70 4.18 -8.21 7.35
CA ALA A 70 4.51 -8.53 5.97
C ALA A 70 4.74 -7.27 5.12
N LEU A 71 3.89 -6.25 5.27
CA LEU A 71 4.03 -4.99 4.52
C LEU A 71 5.31 -4.23 4.90
N LYS A 72 5.71 -4.24 6.18
CA LYS A 72 6.96 -3.63 6.63
C LYS A 72 8.19 -4.34 6.06
N ALA A 73 8.17 -5.67 5.99
CA ALA A 73 9.25 -6.44 5.38
C ALA A 73 9.39 -6.09 3.89
N GLU A 74 8.27 -6.04 3.16
CA GLU A 74 8.29 -5.68 1.74
C GLU A 74 8.80 -4.26 1.49
N LEU A 75 8.44 -3.30 2.35
CA LEU A 75 8.98 -1.94 2.26
C LEU A 75 10.49 -1.89 2.48
N ALA A 76 11.02 -2.67 3.45
CA ALA A 76 12.46 -2.73 3.70
C ALA A 76 13.24 -3.33 2.50
N ASP A 77 12.66 -4.33 1.83
CA ASP A 77 13.24 -4.91 0.62
C ASP A 77 13.26 -3.90 -0.54
N ARG A 78 12.15 -3.15 -0.73
CA ARG A 78 12.07 -2.10 -1.75
C ARG A 78 13.02 -0.94 -1.47
N ASP A 79 13.17 -0.52 -0.22
CA ASP A 79 14.12 0.53 0.16
C ASP A 79 15.57 0.11 -0.15
N SER A 80 15.90 -1.16 0.08
CA SER A 80 17.20 -1.73 -0.28
C SER A 80 17.42 -1.74 -1.79
N GLU A 81 16.40 -2.09 -2.58
CA GLU A 81 16.49 -2.07 -4.04
C GLU A 81 16.59 -0.64 -4.59
N ILE A 82 15.86 0.32 -4.03
CA ILE A 82 15.98 1.75 -4.38
C ILE A 82 17.39 2.26 -4.07
N ALA A 83 17.97 1.90 -2.92
CA ALA A 83 19.33 2.28 -2.57
C ALA A 83 20.34 1.71 -3.57
N ARG A 84 20.16 0.45 -3.99
CA ARG A 84 21.00 -0.20 -5.01
C ARG A 84 20.89 0.48 -6.37
N LEU A 85 19.66 0.75 -6.83
CA LEU A 85 19.42 1.42 -8.11
C LEU A 85 19.95 2.86 -8.11
N THR A 86 19.80 3.57 -7.00
CA THR A 86 20.36 4.93 -6.84
C THR A 86 21.88 4.91 -6.91
N ALA A 87 22.52 3.96 -6.22
CA ALA A 87 23.97 3.79 -6.29
C ALA A 87 24.43 3.41 -7.71
N ALA A 88 23.67 2.58 -8.43
CA ALA A 88 23.95 2.24 -9.82
C ALA A 88 23.83 3.47 -10.74
N ALA A 89 22.79 4.28 -10.56
CA ALA A 89 22.57 5.52 -11.32
C ALA A 89 23.72 6.53 -11.10
N GLN A 90 24.21 6.69 -9.86
CA GLN A 90 25.35 7.56 -9.57
C GLN A 90 26.67 7.07 -10.21
N LYS A 91 26.86 5.75 -10.35
CA LYS A 91 28.02 5.18 -11.04
C LYS A 91 27.97 5.35 -12.56
N SER A 92 26.77 5.42 -13.14
CA SER A 92 26.59 5.69 -14.57
C SER A 92 26.68 7.17 -14.93
N ASP A 93 26.45 8.06 -13.97
CA ASP A 93 26.38 9.52 -14.19
C ASP A 93 27.59 10.26 -13.58
N SER A 94 28.72 9.56 -13.38
CA SER A 94 29.97 10.24 -13.01
C SER A 94 30.31 11.22 -14.11
N SER A 95 30.29 12.51 -13.79
CA SER A 95 30.46 13.55 -14.80
C SER A 95 31.85 13.43 -15.44
N ARG A 96 31.98 13.87 -16.69
CA ARG A 96 33.25 13.77 -17.44
C ARG A 96 34.43 14.38 -16.69
N ASP A 97 34.18 15.40 -15.86
CA ASP A 97 35.20 16.06 -15.06
C ASP A 97 35.57 15.25 -13.80
N ASP A 98 34.62 14.54 -13.20
CA ASP A 98 34.90 13.60 -12.10
C ASP A 98 35.75 12.41 -12.56
N LEU A 99 35.46 11.87 -13.75
CA LEU A 99 36.27 10.78 -14.32
C LEU A 99 37.71 11.22 -14.62
N LYS A 100 37.92 12.43 -15.14
CA LYS A 100 39.27 12.96 -15.34
C LYS A 100 40.02 13.14 -14.03
N LYS A 101 39.36 13.70 -13.01
CA LYS A 101 39.94 13.86 -11.68
C LYS A 101 40.35 12.51 -11.08
N GLN A 102 39.49 11.49 -11.20
CA GLN A 102 39.82 10.13 -10.75
C GLN A 102 41.01 9.54 -11.53
N ALA A 103 41.06 9.73 -12.85
CA ALA A 103 42.20 9.28 -13.65
C ALA A 103 43.50 9.97 -13.23
N ASP A 104 43.47 11.29 -12.99
CA ASP A 104 44.63 12.05 -12.52
C ASP A 104 45.08 11.59 -11.12
N GLU A 105 44.14 11.34 -10.20
CA GLU A 105 44.41 10.81 -8.85
C GLU A 105 45.02 9.39 -8.90
N LEU A 106 44.60 8.58 -9.86
CA LEU A 106 45.13 7.22 -10.09
C LEU A 106 46.42 7.22 -10.94
N GLY A 107 46.88 8.39 -11.41
CA GLY A 107 48.07 8.52 -12.26
C GLY A 107 47.91 7.87 -13.65
N ILE A 108 46.68 7.78 -14.15
CA ILE A 108 46.35 7.22 -15.46
C ILE A 108 46.55 8.31 -16.51
N ASP A 109 47.40 8.04 -17.50
CA ASP A 109 47.58 8.94 -18.64
C ASP A 109 46.48 8.70 -19.69
N TYR A 110 45.83 9.77 -20.18
CA TYR A 110 44.71 9.68 -21.11
C TYR A 110 44.75 10.73 -22.22
N ALA A 111 44.21 10.37 -23.38
CA ALA A 111 44.17 11.27 -24.54
C ALA A 111 43.21 12.45 -24.30
N LYS A 112 43.61 13.65 -24.75
CA LYS A 112 42.84 14.90 -24.60
C LYS A 112 41.40 14.84 -25.16
N ASN A 113 41.16 13.97 -26.15
CA ASN A 113 39.86 13.77 -26.81
C ASN A 113 39.24 12.38 -26.54
N ILE A 114 39.61 11.70 -25.45
CA ILE A 114 39.06 10.39 -25.09
C ILE A 114 37.54 10.44 -24.87
N SER A 115 36.81 9.39 -25.26
CA SER A 115 35.38 9.25 -24.94
C SER A 115 35.19 8.96 -23.45
N THR A 116 34.03 9.36 -22.89
CA THR A 116 33.71 9.14 -21.47
C THR A 116 33.75 7.65 -21.12
N ASP A 117 33.23 6.79 -22.00
CA ASP A 117 33.22 5.34 -21.80
C ASP A 117 34.64 4.75 -21.72
N LYS A 118 35.54 5.16 -22.62
CA LYS A 118 36.94 4.70 -22.60
C LYS A 118 37.71 5.20 -21.38
N LEU A 119 37.46 6.44 -20.96
CA LEU A 119 38.08 6.98 -19.74
C LEU A 119 37.60 6.19 -18.51
N LYS A 120 36.31 5.86 -18.45
CA LYS A 120 35.72 5.03 -17.40
C LYS A 120 36.32 3.62 -17.39
N GLU A 121 36.46 2.97 -18.55
CA GLU A 121 37.09 1.65 -18.65
C GLU A 121 38.53 1.63 -18.12
N LEU A 122 39.33 2.66 -18.42
CA LEU A 122 40.71 2.76 -17.91
C LEU A 122 40.76 2.87 -16.39
N ILE A 123 39.84 3.65 -15.81
CA ILE A 123 39.72 3.83 -14.36
C ILE A 123 39.26 2.53 -13.70
N ASP A 124 38.21 1.89 -14.23
CA ASP A 124 37.68 0.64 -13.69
C ASP A 124 38.72 -0.49 -13.79
N ALA A 125 39.49 -0.56 -14.88
CA ALA A 125 40.60 -1.51 -15.03
C ALA A 125 41.71 -1.28 -14.00
N LYS A 126 42.01 -0.02 -13.66
CA LYS A 126 43.04 0.32 -12.67
C LYS A 126 42.59 0.05 -11.24
N LEU A 127 41.31 0.22 -10.95
CA LEU A 127 40.72 -0.07 -9.62
C LEU A 127 40.54 -1.57 -9.35
N ALA A 128 40.57 -2.40 -10.40
CA ALA A 128 40.43 -3.86 -10.30
C ALA A 128 41.77 -4.61 -10.23
N GLU A 129 42.90 -3.90 -10.36
CA GLU A 129 44.29 -4.41 -10.24
C GLU A 129 44.78 -4.35 -8.79
#